data_AF-A0A640MLK4-F1
#
_entry.id   AF-A0A640MLK4-F1
#
_cell.length_a   1.000
_cell.length_b   1.000
_cell.length_c   1.000
_cell.angle_alpha   90.00
_cell.angle_beta   90.00
_cell.angle_gamma   90.00
#
_symmetry.space_group_name_H-M   'P 1'
#
loop_
_entity.id
_entity.type
_entity.pdbx_description
1 polymer ?
#
loop_
_entity_poly.entity_id
_entity_poly.type
_entity_poly.pdbx_seq_one_letter_code
_entity_poly.pdbx_strand_id
1 'polypeptide(L)'
;MKKIITIIVSLAIGIGCGFWSGYYISKKYSENQETTISKSTNSEQPLITNGEYQVTANWDWKTLVVKDNVWTLDGKRIYDVSTTNDNIVILKGKNLKSLVVYKIEKDNEKINLYSYTKEGVGKKVLATLVKK
;
A
#
# COMPACT_ATOMS: atom_id res chain seq x y z
N MET A 1 -36.26 14.18 31.65
CA MET A 1 -35.77 14.17 30.25
C MET A 1 -34.73 15.26 30.05
N LYS A 2 -33.43 14.92 30.10
CA LYS A 2 -32.33 15.86 29.82
C LYS A 2 -31.28 15.16 28.95
N LYS A 3 -30.79 15.94 27.99
CA LYS A 3 -30.13 15.60 26.73
C LYS A 3 -28.75 14.97 26.94
N ILE A 4 -28.45 13.91 26.18
CA ILE A 4 -27.11 13.32 26.03
C ILE A 4 -26.45 14.03 24.83
N ILE A 5 -25.46 14.89 25.08
CA ILE A 5 -24.59 15.48 24.04
C ILE A 5 -23.18 15.48 24.60
N THR A 6 -22.42 14.39 24.46
CA THR A 6 -20.96 14.42 24.72
C THR A 6 -20.21 13.24 24.08
N ILE A 7 -20.32 12.99 22.76
CA ILE A 7 -19.40 12.06 22.07
C ILE A 7 -19.12 12.53 20.63
N ILE A 8 -18.57 13.74 20.44
CA ILE A 8 -18.01 14.18 19.14
C ILE A 8 -16.80 15.11 19.38
N VAL A 9 -15.76 14.70 20.11
CA VAL A 9 -14.50 15.47 20.21
C VAL A 9 -13.26 14.55 20.33
N SER A 10 -13.20 13.46 19.56
CA SER A 10 -11.98 12.62 19.52
C SER A 10 -11.64 12.03 18.15
N LEU A 11 -12.32 12.46 17.08
CA LEU A 11 -12.13 11.91 15.73
C LEU A 11 -11.16 12.71 14.84
N ALA A 12 -10.51 13.77 15.35
CA ALA A 12 -9.74 14.71 14.52
C ALA A 12 -8.20 14.64 14.64
N ILE A 13 -7.62 13.82 15.53
CA ILE A 13 -6.17 13.86 15.80
C ILE A 13 -5.39 12.74 15.08
N GLY A 14 -6.06 11.76 14.46
CA GLY A 14 -5.41 10.59 13.86
C GLY A 14 -4.95 10.69 12.40
N ILE A 15 -5.19 11.81 11.70
CA ILE A 15 -5.03 11.88 10.23
C ILE A 15 -3.76 12.67 9.81
N GLY A 16 -3.12 13.40 10.74
CA GLY A 16 -2.05 14.36 10.40
C GLY A 16 -0.64 13.81 10.14
N CYS A 17 -0.29 12.61 10.61
CA CYS A 17 1.12 12.19 10.64
C CYS A 17 1.52 11.13 9.60
N GLY A 18 0.56 10.45 8.96
CA GLY A 18 0.86 9.32 8.06
C GLY A 18 1.18 9.71 6.61
N PHE A 19 0.76 10.91 6.17
CA PHE A 19 0.80 11.25 4.74
C PHE A 19 2.08 11.97 4.29
N TRP A 20 2.80 12.67 5.17
CA TRP A 20 3.91 13.51 4.73
C TRP A 20 5.24 12.76 4.57
N SER A 21 5.49 11.73 5.39
CA SER A 21 6.77 11.00 5.39
C SER A 21 6.89 10.00 4.23
N GLY A 22 5.77 9.43 3.77
CA GLY A 22 5.74 8.54 2.61
C GLY A 22 6.12 9.24 1.29
N TYR A 23 5.76 10.52 1.14
CA TYR A 23 6.02 11.30 -0.08
C TYR A 23 7.52 11.51 -0.37
N TYR A 24 8.35 11.63 0.66
CA TYR A 24 9.80 11.80 0.46
C TYR A 24 10.53 10.51 0.07
N ILE A 25 10.05 9.37 0.55
CA ILE A 25 10.60 8.06 0.20
C ILE A 25 10.18 7.72 -1.21
N SER A 26 8.89 7.89 -1.49
CA SER A 26 8.33 7.95 -2.83
C SER A 26 9.24 8.69 -3.79
N LYS A 27 9.62 9.93 -3.47
CA LYS A 27 10.46 10.74 -4.37
C LYS A 27 11.84 10.11 -4.56
N LYS A 28 12.53 9.66 -3.50
CA LYS A 28 13.83 8.98 -3.64
C LYS A 28 13.75 7.69 -4.47
N TYR A 29 12.70 6.88 -4.32
CA TYR A 29 12.57 5.65 -5.09
C TYR A 29 12.05 5.91 -6.52
N SER A 30 11.22 6.93 -6.74
CA SER A 30 10.72 7.32 -8.07
C SER A 30 11.78 8.03 -8.90
N GLU A 31 12.63 8.87 -8.28
CA GLU A 31 13.70 9.63 -8.96
C GLU A 31 14.85 8.70 -9.39
N ASN A 32 15.11 7.64 -8.62
CA ASN A 32 16.05 6.59 -9.02
C ASN A 32 15.50 5.62 -10.10
N GLN A 33 14.23 5.73 -10.50
CA GLN A 33 13.64 4.93 -11.58
C GLN A 33 13.50 5.67 -12.92
N GLU A 34 13.67 7.00 -12.95
CA GLU A 34 13.66 7.75 -14.22
C GLU A 34 14.93 7.55 -15.05
N THR A 35 15.99 7.02 -14.44
CA THR A 35 17.16 6.55 -15.18
C THR A 35 17.06 5.04 -15.30
N THR A 36 16.70 4.57 -16.50
CA THR A 36 16.75 3.15 -16.93
C THR A 36 15.43 2.39 -16.76
N ILE A 37 14.51 2.60 -17.72
CA ILE A 37 13.54 1.56 -18.14
C ILE A 37 14.34 0.47 -18.89
N SER A 38 15.29 -0.18 -18.22
CA SER A 38 15.76 -1.48 -18.68
C SER A 38 14.91 -2.48 -17.93
N LYS A 39 14.23 -3.35 -18.69
CA LYS A 39 13.77 -4.65 -18.19
C LYS A 39 14.91 -5.26 -17.38
N SER A 40 14.87 -5.10 -16.06
CA SER A 40 15.76 -5.82 -15.17
C SER A 40 15.22 -7.23 -15.15
N THR A 41 15.85 -8.10 -15.94
CA THR A 41 15.67 -9.54 -15.95
C THR A 41 16.26 -10.13 -14.66
N ASN A 42 15.89 -9.61 -13.49
CA ASN A 42 16.03 -10.35 -12.25
C ASN A 42 14.71 -11.09 -12.06
N SER A 43 14.79 -12.41 -12.16
CA SER A 43 13.73 -13.36 -11.85
C SER A 43 13.41 -13.31 -10.36
N GLU A 44 12.88 -12.18 -9.89
CA GLU A 44 12.22 -12.07 -8.60
C GLU A 44 10.83 -12.64 -8.76
N GLN A 45 10.58 -13.76 -8.07
CA GLN A 45 9.22 -14.28 -7.97
C GLN A 45 8.30 -13.17 -7.49
N PRO A 46 7.12 -12.99 -8.10
CA PRO A 46 6.24 -11.91 -7.74
C PRO A 46 5.87 -12.03 -6.26
N LEU A 47 6.15 -10.97 -5.50
CA LEU A 47 5.85 -10.87 -4.07
C LEU A 47 4.38 -11.15 -3.78
N ILE A 48 3.49 -10.80 -4.71
CA ILE A 48 2.08 -11.16 -4.68
C ILE A 48 1.74 -11.77 -6.05
N THR A 49 1.16 -12.97 -6.03
CA THR A 49 0.83 -13.68 -7.28
C THR A 49 -0.37 -13.05 -7.97
N ASN A 50 -0.50 -13.26 -9.28
CA ASN A 50 -1.68 -12.84 -10.03
C ASN A 50 -2.95 -13.50 -9.45
N GLY A 51 -4.05 -12.74 -9.45
CA GLY A 51 -5.36 -13.21 -8.99
C GLY A 51 -6.19 -12.14 -8.30
N GLU A 52 -7.34 -12.57 -7.79
CA GLU A 52 -8.21 -11.74 -6.96
C GLU A 52 -7.95 -11.96 -5.48
N TYR A 53 -8.00 -10.87 -4.73
CA TYR A 53 -7.80 -10.84 -3.30
C TYR A 53 -8.96 -10.11 -2.63
N GLN A 54 -9.41 -10.66 -1.51
CA GLN A 54 -10.19 -9.92 -0.54
C GLN A 54 -9.24 -9.05 0.29
N VAL A 55 -9.64 -7.80 0.52
CA VAL A 55 -8.85 -6.82 1.27
C VAL A 55 -9.59 -6.48 2.56
N THR A 56 -8.89 -6.65 3.67
CA THR A 56 -9.32 -6.14 4.97
C THR A 56 -8.36 -5.03 5.37
N ALA A 57 -8.77 -3.77 5.24
CA ALA A 57 -7.92 -2.61 5.51
C ALA A 57 -8.57 -1.66 6.52
N ASN A 58 -7.76 -0.79 7.11
CA ASN A 58 -8.25 0.29 8.00
C ASN A 58 -8.99 1.42 7.24
N TRP A 59 -9.16 1.30 5.94
CA TRP A 59 -9.83 2.25 5.04
C TRP A 59 -10.68 1.50 4.00
N ASP A 60 -11.39 2.23 3.14
CA ASP A 60 -12.38 1.70 2.18
C ASP A 60 -11.77 0.96 0.97
N TRP A 61 -10.89 -0.01 1.18
CA TRP A 61 -10.51 -1.01 0.17
C TRP A 61 -11.13 -2.34 0.52
N LYS A 62 -11.77 -2.99 -0.45
CA LYS A 62 -12.47 -4.27 -0.25
C LYS A 62 -11.94 -5.37 -1.15
N THR A 63 -11.55 -5.04 -2.37
CA THR A 63 -11.01 -6.01 -3.33
C THR A 63 -9.77 -5.50 -4.01
N LEU A 64 -8.85 -6.42 -4.29
CA LEU A 64 -7.64 -6.18 -5.07
C LEU A 64 -7.56 -7.21 -6.18
N VAL A 65 -7.34 -6.75 -7.41
CA VAL A 65 -6.99 -7.61 -8.54
C VAL A 65 -5.54 -7.35 -8.90
N VAL A 66 -4.72 -8.40 -8.86
CA VAL A 66 -3.31 -8.36 -9.26
C VAL A 66 -3.19 -9.01 -10.63
N LYS A 67 -2.74 -8.22 -11.60
CA LYS A 67 -2.44 -8.69 -12.94
C LYS A 67 -1.09 -8.15 -13.37
N ASP A 68 -0.11 -9.04 -13.41
CA ASP A 68 1.29 -8.73 -13.66
C ASP A 68 1.77 -7.68 -12.65
N ASN A 69 2.28 -6.54 -13.13
CA ASN A 69 2.73 -5.44 -12.27
C ASN A 69 1.66 -4.35 -12.08
N VAL A 70 0.38 -4.70 -12.22
CA VAL A 70 -0.73 -3.76 -12.06
C VAL A 70 -1.66 -4.23 -10.95
N TRP A 71 -1.93 -3.34 -10.00
CA TRP A 71 -2.91 -3.54 -8.95
C TRP A 71 -4.14 -2.69 -9.21
N THR A 72 -5.29 -3.34 -9.26
CA THR A 72 -6.58 -2.67 -9.41
C THR A 72 -7.39 -2.86 -8.13
N LEU A 73 -7.53 -1.80 -7.35
CA LEU A 73 -8.29 -1.79 -6.11
C LEU A 73 -9.73 -1.35 -6.38
N ASP A 74 -10.69 -2.15 -5.89
CA ASP A 74 -12.13 -1.97 -6.03
C ASP A 74 -12.60 -1.70 -7.48
N GLY A 75 -11.86 -2.20 -8.47
CA GLY A 75 -12.14 -1.97 -9.90
C GLY A 75 -11.95 -0.52 -10.39
N LYS A 76 -11.44 0.38 -9.54
CA LYS A 76 -11.39 1.82 -9.84
C LYS A 76 -10.00 2.43 -9.71
N ARG A 77 -9.24 2.05 -8.67
CA ARG A 77 -7.94 2.65 -8.37
C ARG A 77 -6.84 1.78 -8.96
N ILE A 78 -6.14 2.28 -9.97
CA ILE A 78 -5.14 1.52 -10.72
C ILE A 78 -3.75 2.02 -10.34
N TYR A 79 -2.89 1.08 -9.94
CA TYR A 79 -1.52 1.33 -9.55
C TYR A 79 -0.57 0.52 -10.40
N ASP A 80 0.48 1.17 -10.93
CA ASP A 80 1.66 0.47 -11.39
C ASP A 80 2.49 0.08 -10.16
N VAL A 81 2.97 -1.16 -10.17
CA VAL A 81 3.62 -1.78 -9.04
C VAL A 81 5.07 -2.06 -9.35
N SER A 82 5.94 -1.68 -8.42
CA SER A 82 7.33 -2.12 -8.40
C SER A 82 7.61 -2.77 -7.06
N THR A 83 8.46 -3.79 -7.07
CA THR A 83 8.86 -4.50 -5.86
C THR A 83 10.36 -4.42 -5.65
N THR A 84 10.80 -4.60 -4.41
CA THR A 84 12.21 -4.75 -4.06
C THR A 84 12.45 -6.09 -3.36
N ASN A 85 13.70 -6.54 -3.36
CA ASN A 85 14.19 -7.74 -2.71
C ASN A 85 13.93 -7.75 -1.20
N ASP A 86 13.72 -6.57 -0.61
CA ASP A 86 13.38 -6.39 0.80
C ASP A 86 11.87 -6.56 1.05
N ASN A 87 11.12 -7.24 0.20
CA ASN A 87 9.66 -7.39 0.30
C ASN A 87 8.92 -6.04 0.39
N ILE A 88 9.43 -4.99 -0.24
CA ILE A 88 8.77 -3.68 -0.30
C ILE A 88 8.01 -3.60 -1.62
N VAL A 89 6.78 -3.11 -1.55
CA VAL A 89 5.95 -2.80 -2.71
C VAL A 89 5.73 -1.30 -2.80
N ILE A 90 5.95 -0.77 -4.00
CA ILE A 90 5.80 0.64 -4.34
C ILE A 90 4.63 0.72 -5.31
N LEU A 91 3.58 1.44 -4.91
CA LEU A 91 2.36 1.65 -5.68
C LEU A 91 2.34 3.08 -6.22
N LYS A 92 2.42 3.24 -7.54
CA LYS A 92 2.29 4.52 -8.22
C LYS A 92 0.90 4.60 -8.87
N GLY A 93 0.04 5.50 -8.39
CA GLY A 93 -1.31 5.63 -8.94
C GLY A 93 -1.27 6.23 -10.36
N LYS A 94 -1.87 5.57 -11.34
CA LYS A 94 -1.84 6.05 -12.75
C LYS A 94 -2.42 7.45 -12.94
N ASN A 95 -3.46 7.78 -12.17
CA ASN A 95 -4.14 9.07 -12.23
C ASN A 95 -4.01 9.86 -10.92
N LEU A 96 -3.09 9.47 -10.04
CA LEU A 96 -2.91 10.09 -8.74
C LEU A 96 -1.44 10.51 -8.61
N LYS A 97 -1.18 11.74 -8.16
CA LYS A 97 0.16 12.15 -7.71
C LYS A 97 0.57 11.46 -6.39
N SER A 98 -0.11 10.38 -6.03
CA SER A 98 0.17 9.58 -4.85
C SER A 98 1.06 8.42 -5.22
N LEU A 99 2.18 8.31 -4.51
CA LEU A 99 2.96 7.10 -4.44
C LEU A 99 2.88 6.60 -3.00
N VAL A 100 2.61 5.32 -2.84
CA VAL A 100 2.45 4.67 -1.54
C VAL A 100 3.40 3.50 -1.47
N VAL A 101 4.07 3.33 -0.32
CA VAL A 101 5.05 2.28 -0.11
C VAL A 101 4.61 1.42 1.06
N TYR A 102 4.59 0.10 0.85
CA TYR A 102 4.26 -0.87 1.88
C TYR A 102 5.35 -1.92 2.02
N LYS A 103 5.58 -2.38 3.25
CA LYS A 103 6.31 -3.61 3.52
C LYS A 103 5.31 -4.77 3.48
N ILE A 104 5.66 -5.82 2.76
CA ILE A 104 4.89 -7.05 2.67
C ILE A 104 5.46 -8.06 3.66
N GLU A 105 4.57 -8.68 4.43
CA GLU A 105 4.84 -9.91 5.17
C GLU A 105 3.82 -10.97 4.78
N LYS A 106 4.28 -12.16 4.39
CA LYS A 106 3.44 -13.31 4.12
C LYS A 106 3.31 -14.13 5.40
N ASP A 107 2.08 -14.36 5.83
CA ASP A 107 1.73 -15.25 6.94
C ASP A 107 0.74 -16.28 6.43
N ASN A 108 1.25 -17.47 6.09
CA ASN A 108 0.48 -18.55 5.49
C ASN A 108 -0.26 -18.09 4.21
N GLU A 109 -1.59 -18.10 4.23
CA GLU A 109 -2.46 -17.68 3.11
C GLU A 109 -2.76 -16.17 3.12
N LYS A 110 -2.28 -15.45 4.13
CA LYS A 110 -2.51 -14.01 4.32
C LYS A 110 -1.28 -13.22 3.93
N ILE A 111 -1.51 -12.04 3.36
CA ILE A 111 -0.45 -11.09 3.02
C ILE A 111 -0.74 -9.78 3.73
N ASN A 112 0.11 -9.44 4.69
CA ASN A 112 -0.04 -8.23 5.48
C ASN A 112 0.78 -7.08 4.88
N LEU A 113 0.15 -5.93 4.76
CA LEU A 113 0.75 -4.68 4.32
C LEU A 113 0.94 -3.77 5.52
N TYR A 114 2.19 -3.35 5.75
CA TYR A 114 2.56 -2.37 6.77
C TYR A 114 3.01 -1.08 6.10
N SER A 115 2.74 0.08 6.70
CA SER A 115 3.32 1.34 6.23
C SER A 115 4.84 1.23 6.23
N TYR A 116 5.48 1.65 5.16
CA TYR A 116 6.93 1.79 5.11
C TYR A 116 7.28 3.28 5.03
N THR A 117 7.97 3.78 6.05
CA THR A 117 8.38 5.19 6.15
C THR A 117 9.90 5.32 6.42
N LYS A 118 10.43 6.55 6.49
CA LYS A 118 11.87 6.78 6.73
C LYS A 118 12.28 6.31 8.12
N GLU A 119 11.32 6.31 9.03
CA GLU A 119 11.45 5.83 10.40
C GLU A 119 11.38 4.30 10.49
N GLY A 120 11.13 3.62 9.36
CA GLY A 120 11.07 2.17 9.24
C GLY A 120 9.66 1.63 8.97
N VAL A 121 9.48 0.35 9.29
CA VAL A 121 8.21 -0.37 9.14
C VAL A 121 7.28 0.01 10.29
N GLY A 122 6.04 0.38 9.95
CA GLY A 122 5.01 0.67 10.95
C GLY A 122 4.65 -0.57 11.77
N LYS A 123 4.35 -0.39 13.06
CA LYS A 123 4.06 -1.50 13.98
C LYS A 123 2.68 -2.15 13.78
N LYS A 124 1.80 -1.54 12.99
CA LYS A 124 0.42 -2.00 12.80
C LYS A 124 0.19 -2.41 11.35
N VAL A 125 -0.48 -3.54 11.17
CA VAL A 125 -1.01 -3.95 9.86
C VAL A 125 -2.01 -2.91 9.39
N LEU A 126 -1.83 -2.43 8.16
CA LEU A 126 -2.73 -1.48 7.54
C LEU A 126 -3.76 -2.14 6.63
N ALA A 127 -3.35 -3.22 5.96
CA ALA A 127 -4.23 -4.05 5.16
C ALA A 127 -3.77 -5.51 5.18
N THR A 128 -4.72 -6.43 5.16
CA THR A 128 -4.49 -7.86 4.97
C THR A 128 -5.17 -8.27 3.66
N LEU A 129 -4.41 -8.98 2.81
CA LEU A 129 -4.89 -9.54 1.56
C LEU A 129 -5.05 -11.05 1.75
N VAL A 130 -6.18 -11.59 1.31
CA VAL A 130 -6.44 -13.03 1.28
C VAL A 130 -6.84 -13.40 -0.13
N LYS A 131 -6.14 -14.36 -0.75
CA LYS A 131 -6.45 -14.79 -2.11
C LYS A 131 -7.82 -15.47 -2.12
N LYS A 132 -8.66 -15.14 -3.09
CA LYS A 132 -9.93 -15.85 -3.32
C LYS A 132 -9.70 -17.19 -4.00
#